data_AF-A0A2M8FNU7-F1
#
_entry.id   AF-A0A2M8FNU7-F1
#
_cell.length_a   1.000
_cell.length_b   1.000
_cell.length_c   1.000
_cell.angle_alpha   90.00
_cell.angle_beta   90.00
_cell.angle_gamma   90.00
#
_symmetry.space_group_name_H-M   'P 1'
#
loop_
_entity.id
_entity.type
_entity.pdbx_description
1 polymer ?
#
loop_
_entity_poly.entity_id
_entity_poly.type
_entity_poly.pdbx_seq_one_letter_code
_entity_poly.pdbx_strand_id
1 'polypeptide(L)'
;ISPNEEKTFDNGDPDTPDSTRPSYFADLDIDDVFATDDQDFVYLRIKMNSIGSVNNIANDSSYHGGAAIAAYISVDPGAADTTGLTWGWWGSGYDFFAQVFPADTLTEKMTGYQQLLWEHKQSGNGWDFEASDTLRGCWVGWNAQSNDVEMAIPKSILLTPKYLPNFSIPKEIAIMIYAGENSSPWRADYASLAGKKGYLLKLTDLTDISEKINSKIPSDFKLSQNYPNPFNPTTKINFALPSENYVKIKVFNVLGKEVAVLANSVYSAGNHSVEFDAKALSTGIYFYSIEAGNFMQVNKMLLLK
;
A
#
# COMPACT_ATOMS: atom_id res chain seq x y z
N ILE A 1 19.85 3.37 -7.45
CA ILE A 1 18.46 2.90 -7.60
C ILE A 1 17.74 3.27 -6.32
N SER A 2 16.64 4.02 -6.42
CA SER A 2 15.89 4.55 -5.27
C SER A 2 15.19 3.41 -4.52
N PRO A 3 15.06 3.45 -3.18
CA PRO A 3 14.48 2.36 -2.39
C PRO A 3 12.96 2.18 -2.56
N ASN A 4 12.31 3.00 -3.40
CA ASN A 4 10.88 2.95 -3.73
C ASN A 4 10.69 2.73 -5.25
N GLU A 5 11.64 2.06 -5.89
CA GLU A 5 11.73 1.90 -7.34
C GLU A 5 11.60 0.42 -7.70
N GLU A 6 10.79 0.15 -8.72
CA GLU A 6 10.54 -1.17 -9.31
C GLU A 6 11.83 -1.80 -9.89
N LYS A 7 12.09 -3.10 -9.65
CA LYS A 7 13.34 -3.78 -10.06
C LYS A 7 13.15 -4.78 -11.22
N THR A 8 14.20 -5.11 -12.00
CA THR A 8 14.12 -5.97 -13.21
C THR A 8 14.87 -7.34 -13.18
N PHE A 9 14.36 -8.34 -13.92
CA PHE A 9 14.84 -9.75 -14.09
C PHE A 9 15.93 -9.96 -15.16
N ASP A 10 17.10 -9.36 -15.00
CA ASP A 10 18.19 -9.58 -15.97
C ASP A 10 19.13 -10.76 -15.63
N ASN A 11 18.64 -11.95 -15.25
CA ASN A 11 19.49 -13.16 -15.18
C ASN A 11 18.70 -14.49 -15.24
N GLY A 12 18.29 -14.92 -16.44
CA GLY A 12 18.35 -16.35 -16.82
C GLY A 12 17.28 -17.34 -16.34
N ASP A 13 16.06 -16.91 -16.01
CA ASP A 13 14.96 -17.84 -15.70
C ASP A 13 14.24 -18.32 -16.98
N PRO A 14 14.20 -19.63 -17.29
CA PRO A 14 13.51 -20.19 -18.46
C PRO A 14 11.97 -20.04 -18.44
N ASP A 15 11.37 -19.65 -17.31
CA ASP A 15 9.93 -19.39 -17.19
C ASP A 15 9.57 -17.91 -17.41
N THR A 16 10.52 -17.11 -17.93
CA THR A 16 10.26 -15.71 -18.31
C THR A 16 9.26 -15.62 -19.46
N PRO A 17 8.23 -14.75 -19.37
CA PRO A 17 7.30 -14.53 -20.48
C PRO A 17 8.05 -14.07 -21.73
N ASP A 18 8.00 -14.90 -22.77
CA ASP A 18 8.63 -14.60 -24.05
C ASP A 18 7.93 -13.39 -24.69
N SER A 19 8.67 -12.28 -24.84
CA SER A 19 8.19 -11.06 -25.51
C SER A 19 7.70 -11.25 -26.95
N THR A 20 8.04 -12.38 -27.60
CA THR A 20 7.59 -12.78 -28.94
C THR A 20 6.46 -13.80 -28.93
N ARG A 21 6.11 -14.33 -27.75
CA ARG A 21 4.99 -15.24 -27.50
C ARG A 21 4.26 -14.77 -26.25
N PRO A 22 3.44 -13.69 -26.32
CA PRO A 22 2.72 -13.18 -25.16
C PRO A 22 1.99 -14.34 -24.52
N SER A 23 2.40 -14.71 -23.31
CA SER A 23 1.68 -15.69 -22.51
C SER A 23 0.27 -15.13 -22.35
N TYR A 24 -0.63 -15.77 -23.08
CA TYR A 24 -2.05 -15.53 -23.08
C TYR A 24 -2.55 -15.53 -21.63
N PHE A 25 -3.36 -14.51 -21.30
CA PHE A 25 -4.28 -14.39 -20.15
C PHE A 25 -3.80 -13.63 -18.89
N ALA A 26 -3.86 -12.30 -18.93
CA ALA A 26 -4.33 -11.50 -17.78
C ALA A 26 -5.49 -10.62 -18.20
N ASP A 27 -6.66 -10.86 -17.62
CA ASP A 27 -7.76 -9.89 -17.64
C ASP A 27 -7.55 -8.77 -16.59
N LEU A 28 -6.40 -8.78 -15.89
CA LEU A 28 -5.96 -7.85 -14.85
C LEU A 28 -4.47 -7.53 -15.03
N ASP A 29 -4.14 -6.77 -16.06
CA ASP A 29 -2.75 -6.37 -16.30
C ASP A 29 -2.40 -5.15 -15.41
N ILE A 30 -1.24 -5.19 -14.75
CA ILE A 30 -0.81 -4.26 -13.71
C ILE A 30 0.13 -3.22 -14.34
N ASP A 31 -0.30 -1.97 -14.39
CA ASP A 31 0.50 -0.86 -14.94
C ASP A 31 1.60 -0.42 -13.96
N ASP A 32 1.25 -0.28 -12.67
CA ASP A 32 2.10 0.35 -11.65
C ASP A 32 1.80 -0.19 -10.25
N VAL A 33 2.84 -0.31 -9.42
CA VAL A 33 2.72 -0.67 -8.01
C VAL A 33 3.51 0.34 -7.18
N PHE A 34 2.84 0.93 -6.20
CA PHE A 34 3.44 1.82 -5.23
C PHE A 34 3.27 1.26 -3.83
N ALA A 35 4.34 1.27 -3.02
CA ALA A 35 4.26 0.95 -1.61
C ALA A 35 4.97 1.98 -0.72
N THR A 36 4.41 2.19 0.47
CA THR A 36 4.96 3.04 1.53
C THR A 36 4.51 2.49 2.88
N ASP A 37 5.04 3.00 3.97
CA ASP A 37 4.57 2.65 5.30
C ASP A 37 4.46 3.86 6.24
N ASP A 38 3.78 3.67 7.36
CA ASP A 38 3.83 4.58 8.52
C ASP A 38 4.07 3.77 9.81
N GLN A 39 3.82 4.37 10.98
CA GLN A 39 4.02 3.67 12.25
C GLN A 39 3.19 2.38 12.38
N ASP A 40 1.99 2.34 11.80
CA ASP A 40 0.98 1.32 12.08
C ASP A 40 0.77 0.37 10.90
N PHE A 41 0.97 0.84 9.66
CA PHE A 41 0.61 0.10 8.46
C PHE A 41 1.69 0.13 7.37
N VAL A 42 1.66 -0.90 6.53
CA VAL A 42 2.22 -0.89 5.17
C VAL A 42 1.07 -0.63 4.21
N TYR A 43 1.25 0.32 3.29
CA TYR A 43 0.26 0.73 2.31
C TYR A 43 0.69 0.32 0.90
N LEU A 44 -0.23 -0.26 0.13
CA LEU A 44 -0.05 -0.61 -1.27
C LEU A 44 -1.06 0.12 -2.14
N ARG A 45 -0.63 0.58 -3.31
CA ARG A 45 -1.50 0.97 -4.43
C ARG A 45 -1.07 0.23 -5.67
N ILE A 46 -1.99 -0.52 -6.25
CA ILE A 46 -1.80 -1.39 -7.42
C ILE A 46 -2.70 -0.84 -8.51
N LYS A 47 -2.09 -0.18 -9.49
CA LYS A 47 -2.78 0.36 -10.64
C LYS A 47 -2.96 -0.76 -11.65
N MET A 48 -4.21 -1.11 -11.93
CA MET A 48 -4.54 -1.98 -13.06
C MET A 48 -4.67 -1.14 -14.33
N ASN A 49 -4.36 -1.76 -15.46
CA ASN A 49 -4.45 -1.15 -16.78
C ASN A 49 -5.89 -0.79 -17.15
N SER A 50 -6.07 -0.12 -18.29
CA SER A 50 -7.39 0.37 -18.69
C SER A 50 -8.44 -0.71 -18.99
N ILE A 51 -8.04 -1.98 -19.18
CA ILE A 51 -8.94 -3.10 -19.47
C ILE A 51 -9.15 -4.02 -18.25
N GLY A 52 -8.33 -3.88 -17.22
CA GLY A 52 -8.41 -4.63 -15.97
C GLY A 52 -9.65 -4.30 -15.16
N SER A 53 -10.28 -5.30 -14.55
CA SER A 53 -11.35 -5.12 -13.56
C SER A 53 -11.39 -6.27 -12.58
N VAL A 54 -11.39 -5.98 -11.27
CA VAL A 54 -11.47 -7.03 -10.25
C VAL A 54 -12.75 -7.86 -10.36
N ASN A 55 -13.81 -7.31 -10.96
CA ASN A 55 -15.07 -8.05 -11.18
C ASN A 55 -14.99 -9.10 -12.31
N ASN A 56 -13.89 -9.13 -13.07
CA ASN A 56 -13.70 -10.12 -14.14
C ASN A 56 -13.40 -11.51 -13.55
N ILE A 57 -13.05 -11.56 -12.27
CA ILE A 57 -12.77 -12.79 -11.52
C ILE A 57 -13.98 -13.15 -10.67
N ALA A 58 -14.38 -14.42 -10.70
CA ALA A 58 -15.48 -14.90 -9.87
C ALA A 58 -15.09 -14.84 -8.40
N ASN A 59 -16.03 -14.44 -7.54
CA ASN A 59 -15.87 -14.56 -6.09
C ASN A 59 -15.91 -16.04 -5.70
N ASP A 60 -14.77 -16.71 -5.75
CA ASP A 60 -14.59 -18.07 -5.25
C ASP A 60 -14.00 -18.02 -3.83
N SER A 61 -14.86 -18.27 -2.85
CA SER A 61 -14.51 -18.32 -1.43
C SER A 61 -13.97 -19.68 -0.99
N SER A 62 -13.79 -20.63 -1.91
CA SER A 62 -13.12 -21.90 -1.60
C SER A 62 -11.62 -21.66 -1.35
N TYR A 63 -11.04 -22.47 -0.46
CA TYR A 63 -9.67 -22.31 0.01
C TYR A 63 -8.69 -22.08 -1.16
N HIS A 64 -8.09 -20.87 -1.19
CA HIS A 64 -7.10 -20.37 -2.18
C HIS A 64 -7.58 -20.06 -3.62
N GLY A 65 -8.89 -19.96 -3.91
CA GLY A 65 -9.38 -20.10 -5.29
C GLY A 65 -9.93 -18.89 -6.08
N GLY A 66 -10.06 -17.68 -5.53
CA GLY A 66 -10.87 -16.64 -6.22
C GLY A 66 -10.45 -15.18 -6.07
N ALA A 67 -9.27 -14.89 -5.53
CA ALA A 67 -8.84 -13.50 -5.38
C ALA A 67 -8.55 -12.88 -6.74
N ALA A 68 -9.10 -11.69 -6.97
CA ALA A 68 -8.79 -10.90 -8.16
C ALA A 68 -7.36 -10.37 -8.10
N ILE A 69 -6.94 -9.85 -6.95
CA ILE A 69 -5.58 -9.38 -6.71
C ILE A 69 -5.10 -9.95 -5.38
N ALA A 70 -3.81 -10.26 -5.32
CA ALA A 70 -3.20 -10.87 -4.16
C ALA A 70 -1.80 -10.28 -3.94
N ALA A 71 -1.54 -9.75 -2.74
CA ALA A 71 -0.25 -9.22 -2.34
C ALA A 71 0.46 -10.22 -1.44
N TYR A 72 1.60 -10.74 -1.91
CA TYR A 72 2.53 -11.51 -1.10
C TYR A 72 3.58 -10.57 -0.54
N ILE A 73 3.87 -10.74 0.74
CA ILE A 73 4.74 -9.84 1.50
C ILE A 73 5.76 -10.69 2.24
N SER A 74 7.01 -10.65 1.80
CA SER A 74 8.09 -11.37 2.46
C SER A 74 8.75 -10.48 3.50
N VAL A 75 8.78 -10.96 4.75
CA VAL A 75 9.46 -10.27 5.87
C VAL A 75 10.80 -10.92 6.23
N ASP A 76 11.07 -12.10 5.69
CA ASP A 76 12.37 -12.74 5.71
C ASP A 76 12.51 -13.51 4.40
N PRO A 77 13.23 -13.00 3.39
CA PRO A 77 13.33 -13.67 2.10
C PRO A 77 14.17 -14.97 2.18
N GLY A 78 14.77 -15.27 3.35
CA GLY A 78 15.54 -16.47 3.60
C GLY A 78 17.02 -16.33 3.19
N ALA A 79 17.88 -17.18 3.76
CA ALA A 79 19.34 -17.04 3.66
C ALA A 79 19.91 -17.18 2.23
N ALA A 80 19.16 -17.77 1.29
CA ALA A 80 19.56 -17.94 -0.10
C ALA A 80 19.09 -16.78 -1.01
N ASP A 81 18.12 -15.97 -0.57
CA ASP A 81 17.63 -14.84 -1.35
C ASP A 81 18.45 -13.58 -1.05
N THR A 82 19.36 -13.29 -1.98
CA THR A 82 20.22 -12.10 -1.93
C THR A 82 19.58 -10.85 -2.57
N THR A 83 18.41 -11.01 -3.20
CA THR A 83 17.69 -9.95 -3.90
C THR A 83 16.56 -9.35 -3.07
N GLY A 84 16.07 -10.11 -2.07
CA GLY A 84 14.86 -9.83 -1.33
C GLY A 84 13.61 -9.84 -2.20
N LEU A 85 13.63 -10.54 -3.34
CA LEU A 85 12.58 -10.54 -4.36
C LEU A 85 12.46 -11.91 -5.08
N THR A 86 13.21 -12.94 -4.65
CA THR A 86 13.05 -14.28 -5.24
C THR A 86 12.07 -15.07 -4.43
N TRP A 87 10.97 -15.44 -5.08
CA TRP A 87 10.02 -16.39 -4.53
C TRP A 87 10.69 -17.73 -4.30
N GLY A 88 10.39 -18.31 -3.15
CA GLY A 88 10.63 -19.72 -2.90
C GLY A 88 9.41 -20.55 -3.25
N TRP A 89 9.17 -20.86 -4.54
CA TRP A 89 8.22 -21.96 -4.92
C TRP A 89 8.62 -23.28 -4.22
N TRP A 90 9.85 -23.32 -3.68
CA TRP A 90 10.49 -24.35 -2.86
C TRP A 90 11.37 -23.78 -1.72
N GLY A 91 11.20 -22.51 -1.32
CA GLY A 91 12.25 -21.73 -0.63
C GLY A 91 11.90 -21.21 0.76
N SER A 92 12.93 -21.07 1.58
CA SER A 92 13.00 -20.81 3.02
C SER A 92 12.52 -19.43 3.51
N GLY A 93 11.71 -18.71 2.73
CA GLY A 93 11.24 -17.36 3.07
C GLY A 93 10.01 -17.37 3.97
N TYR A 94 9.79 -16.30 4.73
CA TYR A 94 8.62 -16.12 5.60
C TYR A 94 7.67 -15.06 5.06
N ASP A 95 6.52 -15.53 4.59
CA ASP A 95 5.62 -14.73 3.78
C ASP A 95 4.24 -14.57 4.43
N PHE A 96 3.70 -13.38 4.22
CA PHE A 96 2.31 -13.07 4.45
C PHE A 96 1.59 -12.86 3.13
N PHE A 97 0.28 -13.01 3.18
CA PHE A 97 -0.56 -12.93 2.00
C PHE A 97 -1.86 -12.18 2.30
N ALA A 98 -2.14 -11.17 1.48
CA ALA A 98 -3.36 -10.36 1.54
C ALA A 98 -4.12 -10.46 0.21
N GLN A 99 -5.42 -10.66 0.27
CA GLN A 99 -6.25 -10.89 -0.92
C GLN A 99 -7.27 -9.79 -1.13
N VAL A 100 -7.63 -9.58 -2.39
CA VAL A 100 -8.71 -8.70 -2.82
C VAL A 100 -9.63 -9.50 -3.71
N PHE A 101 -10.88 -9.56 -3.29
CA PHE A 101 -11.98 -10.18 -4.03
C PHE A 101 -12.85 -9.08 -4.68
N PRO A 102 -13.69 -9.42 -5.65
CA PRO A 102 -14.78 -8.54 -6.03
C PRO A 102 -15.62 -8.19 -4.79
N ALA A 103 -15.81 -6.91 -4.50
CA ALA A 103 -16.61 -6.49 -3.36
C ALA A 103 -18.08 -6.93 -3.52
N ASP A 104 -18.61 -7.60 -2.50
CA ASP A 104 -19.95 -8.22 -2.50
C ASP A 104 -21.07 -7.18 -2.36
N THR A 105 -20.75 -5.97 -1.87
CA THR A 105 -21.71 -4.89 -1.68
C THR A 105 -21.27 -3.55 -2.25
N LEU A 106 -22.24 -2.69 -2.55
CA LEU A 106 -21.99 -1.29 -2.97
C LEU A 106 -21.23 -0.48 -1.91
N THR A 107 -21.47 -0.76 -0.62
CA THR A 107 -20.76 -0.11 0.49
C THR A 107 -19.29 -0.46 0.46
N GLU A 108 -18.94 -1.74 0.33
CA GLU A 108 -17.55 -2.19 0.26
C GLU A 108 -16.82 -1.64 -0.99
N LYS A 109 -17.53 -1.46 -2.10
CA LYS A 109 -17.01 -0.77 -3.31
C LYS A 109 -16.69 0.70 -3.07
N MET A 110 -17.40 1.36 -2.15
CA MET A 110 -17.25 2.78 -1.88
C MET A 110 -16.31 3.09 -0.72
N THR A 111 -16.30 2.22 0.30
CA THR A 111 -15.53 2.45 1.52
C THR A 111 -14.28 1.63 1.56
N GLY A 112 -14.19 0.49 0.89
CA GLY A 112 -13.26 -0.62 1.16
C GLY A 112 -13.79 -1.57 2.24
N TYR A 113 -13.09 -2.67 2.47
CA TYR A 113 -13.50 -3.78 3.33
C TYR A 113 -12.31 -4.49 3.99
N GLN A 114 -12.57 -5.28 5.03
CA GLN A 114 -11.53 -6.05 5.71
C GLN A 114 -11.31 -7.41 5.06
N GLN A 115 -10.04 -7.81 4.98
CA GLN A 115 -9.62 -9.13 4.53
C GLN A 115 -8.62 -9.71 5.52
N LEU A 116 -8.67 -11.03 5.71
CA LEU A 116 -7.70 -11.70 6.56
C LEU A 116 -6.29 -11.50 5.99
N LEU A 117 -5.33 -11.29 6.89
CA LEU A 117 -3.94 -11.47 6.54
C LEU A 117 -3.61 -12.94 6.81
N TRP A 118 -3.06 -13.61 5.81
CA TRP A 118 -2.67 -15.00 5.88
C TRP A 118 -1.16 -15.09 6.12
N GLU A 119 -0.73 -16.06 6.90
CA GLU A 119 0.65 -16.26 7.31
C GLU A 119 1.09 -17.68 6.98
N HIS A 120 2.28 -17.78 6.39
CA HIS A 120 2.88 -19.07 6.07
C HIS A 120 3.32 -19.82 7.34
N LYS A 121 2.96 -21.09 7.45
CA LYS A 121 3.22 -21.92 8.64
C LYS A 121 4.62 -22.49 8.74
N GLN A 122 5.48 -22.30 7.73
CA GLN A 122 6.83 -22.89 7.67
C GLN A 122 6.85 -24.42 7.88
N SER A 123 5.73 -25.10 7.63
CA SER A 123 5.56 -26.54 7.80
C SER A 123 4.68 -27.08 6.68
N GLY A 124 4.84 -28.36 6.35
CA GLY A 124 4.13 -29.00 5.24
C GLY A 124 4.81 -28.80 3.89
N ASN A 125 4.04 -28.63 2.82
CA ASN A 125 4.56 -28.62 1.44
C ASN A 125 4.97 -27.22 0.92
N GLY A 126 5.03 -26.21 1.79
CA GLY A 126 5.33 -24.82 1.41
C GLY A 126 4.11 -24.00 0.97
N TRP A 127 2.89 -24.57 1.05
CA TRP A 127 1.63 -23.91 0.66
C TRP A 127 0.64 -23.75 1.82
N ASP A 128 1.06 -24.09 3.04
CA ASP A 128 0.18 -24.10 4.20
C ASP A 128 0.14 -22.70 4.84
N PHE A 129 -0.88 -21.93 4.45
CA PHE A 129 -1.21 -20.63 5.05
C PHE A 129 -2.40 -20.73 5.99
N GLU A 130 -2.38 -19.94 7.05
CA GLU A 130 -3.52 -19.76 7.95
C GLU A 130 -3.72 -18.29 8.31
N ALA A 131 -4.90 -17.94 8.81
CA ALA A 131 -5.18 -16.58 9.23
C ALA A 131 -4.23 -16.17 10.36
N SER A 132 -3.46 -15.09 10.15
CA SER A 132 -2.57 -14.50 11.14
C SER A 132 -3.36 -13.97 12.36
N ASP A 133 -4.57 -13.47 12.15
CA ASP A 133 -5.50 -13.11 13.21
C ASP A 133 -6.93 -13.27 12.67
N THR A 134 -7.84 -13.82 13.47
CA THR A 134 -9.22 -14.09 13.05
C THR A 134 -10.16 -12.90 13.26
N LEU A 135 -9.70 -11.86 13.95
CA LEU A 135 -10.44 -10.65 14.30
C LEU A 135 -9.85 -9.39 13.64
N ARG A 136 -8.58 -9.42 13.26
CA ARG A 136 -7.86 -8.29 12.66
C ARG A 136 -7.23 -8.72 11.35
N GLY A 137 -7.29 -7.84 10.35
CA GLY A 137 -6.81 -8.14 9.01
C GLY A 137 -6.30 -6.89 8.29
N CYS A 138 -6.07 -7.03 7.00
CA CYS A 138 -5.78 -5.91 6.13
C CYS A 138 -7.06 -5.21 5.70
N TRP A 139 -6.93 -3.92 5.43
CA TRP A 139 -7.97 -3.11 4.84
C TRP A 139 -7.72 -3.04 3.34
N VAL A 140 -8.72 -3.33 2.52
CA VAL A 140 -8.58 -3.36 1.06
C VAL A 140 -9.68 -2.58 0.38
N GLY A 141 -9.38 -1.98 -0.77
CA GLY A 141 -10.34 -1.25 -1.57
C GLY A 141 -10.00 -1.30 -3.05
N TRP A 142 -11.01 -1.16 -3.90
CA TRP A 142 -10.82 -0.98 -5.33
C TRP A 142 -11.58 0.24 -5.81
N ASN A 143 -10.86 1.21 -6.37
CA ASN A 143 -11.42 2.40 -6.96
C ASN A 143 -11.68 2.15 -8.45
N ALA A 144 -12.95 1.93 -8.82
CA ALA A 144 -13.31 1.64 -10.21
C ALA A 144 -13.06 2.82 -11.18
N GLN A 145 -12.97 4.06 -10.69
CA GLN A 145 -12.70 5.24 -11.54
C GLN A 145 -11.22 5.37 -11.89
N SER A 146 -10.33 5.14 -10.92
CA SER A 146 -8.90 5.16 -11.14
C SER A 146 -8.34 3.77 -11.47
N ASN A 147 -9.13 2.72 -11.35
CA ASN A 147 -8.71 1.32 -11.45
C ASN A 147 -7.55 0.92 -10.54
N ASP A 148 -7.47 1.58 -9.38
CA ASP A 148 -6.47 1.30 -8.36
C ASP A 148 -7.04 0.34 -7.31
N VAL A 149 -6.27 -0.69 -6.98
CA VAL A 149 -6.47 -1.49 -5.78
C VAL A 149 -5.57 -0.95 -4.68
N GLU A 150 -6.15 -0.68 -3.50
CA GLU A 150 -5.44 -0.13 -2.35
C GLU A 150 -5.48 -1.11 -1.20
N MET A 151 -4.37 -1.25 -0.47
CA MET A 151 -4.28 -2.09 0.73
C MET A 151 -3.61 -1.32 1.88
N ALA A 152 -4.10 -1.54 3.10
CA ALA A 152 -3.47 -1.14 4.35
C ALA A 152 -3.27 -2.38 5.23
N ILE A 153 -2.03 -2.84 5.32
CA ILE A 153 -1.63 -4.05 6.02
C ILE A 153 -1.06 -3.67 7.40
N PRO A 154 -1.64 -4.16 8.51
CA PRO A 154 -1.19 -3.79 9.85
C PRO A 154 0.19 -4.37 10.16
N LYS A 155 1.16 -3.49 10.48
CA LYS A 155 2.51 -3.88 10.93
C LYS A 155 2.48 -4.70 12.21
N SER A 156 1.51 -4.44 13.09
CA SER A 156 1.34 -5.21 14.33
C SER A 156 1.11 -6.71 14.09
N ILE A 157 0.62 -7.08 12.90
CA ILE A 157 0.48 -8.49 12.48
C ILE A 157 1.69 -8.88 11.61
N LEU A 158 1.96 -8.09 10.57
CA LEU A 158 3.00 -8.39 9.57
C LEU A 158 4.40 -8.55 10.18
N LEU A 159 4.73 -7.76 11.21
CA LEU A 159 6.05 -7.76 11.86
C LEU A 159 6.06 -8.53 13.19
N THR A 160 5.04 -9.35 13.43
CA THR A 160 4.95 -10.24 14.60
C THR A 160 4.60 -11.67 14.18
N PRO A 161 5.43 -12.31 13.33
CA PRO A 161 5.15 -13.65 12.82
C PRO A 161 5.07 -14.70 13.94
N LYS A 162 4.05 -15.54 13.91
CA LYS A 162 3.78 -16.62 14.87
C LYS A 162 4.77 -17.79 14.74
N TYR A 163 5.14 -18.14 13.52
CA TYR A 163 5.90 -19.35 13.20
C TYR A 163 7.39 -19.10 12.94
N LEU A 164 7.86 -17.86 13.12
CA LEU A 164 9.28 -17.50 12.97
C LEU A 164 9.90 -17.14 14.33
N PRO A 165 10.44 -18.13 15.08
CA PRO A 165 11.06 -17.86 16.37
C PRO A 165 12.33 -17.01 16.18
N ASN A 166 12.54 -16.06 17.11
CA ASN A 166 13.65 -15.09 17.07
C ASN A 166 13.61 -14.13 15.87
N PHE A 167 12.43 -13.88 15.30
CA PHE A 167 12.27 -12.89 14.26
C PHE A 167 12.80 -11.52 14.70
N SER A 168 13.62 -10.93 13.85
CA SER A 168 14.08 -9.56 13.97
C SER A 168 13.42 -8.76 12.87
N ILE A 169 12.81 -7.63 13.23
CA ILE A 169 12.14 -6.76 12.26
C ILE A 169 13.15 -6.37 11.17
N PRO A 170 12.90 -6.71 9.90
CA PRO A 170 13.81 -6.39 8.81
C PRO A 170 13.75 -4.88 8.53
N LYS A 171 14.82 -4.35 7.94
CA LYS A 171 14.82 -2.96 7.45
C LYS A 171 14.04 -2.78 6.16
N GLU A 172 13.84 -3.87 5.42
CA GLU A 172 13.21 -3.88 4.11
C GLU A 172 12.33 -5.12 4.00
N ILE A 173 11.17 -4.99 3.34
CA ILE A 173 10.27 -6.11 3.03
C ILE A 173 10.06 -6.21 1.53
N ALA A 174 9.87 -7.44 1.06
CA ALA A 174 9.55 -7.71 -0.34
C ALA A 174 8.04 -7.70 -0.54
N ILE A 175 7.56 -7.13 -1.64
CA ILE A 175 6.14 -7.08 -1.96
C ILE A 175 5.96 -7.53 -3.41
N MET A 176 5.11 -8.52 -3.62
CA MET A 176 4.85 -9.13 -4.91
C MET A 176 3.35 -9.16 -5.14
N ILE A 177 2.90 -8.74 -6.32
CA ILE A 177 1.49 -8.68 -6.66
C ILE A 177 1.18 -9.75 -7.68
N TYR A 178 0.09 -10.47 -7.41
CA TYR A 178 -0.47 -11.53 -8.25
C TYR A 178 -1.88 -11.11 -8.65
N ALA A 179 -2.20 -11.32 -9.91
CA ALA A 179 -3.54 -11.13 -10.43
C ALA A 179 -4.15 -12.50 -10.78
N GLY A 180 -5.45 -12.66 -10.50
CA GLY A 180 -6.18 -13.90 -10.77
C GLY A 180 -6.51 -14.08 -12.26
N GLU A 181 -6.66 -15.35 -12.69
CA GLU A 181 -7.09 -15.72 -14.04
C GLU A 181 -8.55 -16.21 -14.07
N ASN A 182 -9.25 -15.94 -15.17
CA ASN A 182 -10.59 -16.47 -15.39
C ASN A 182 -10.53 -18.00 -15.54
N SER A 183 -11.26 -18.75 -14.70
CA SER A 183 -11.43 -20.21 -14.75
C SER A 183 -10.18 -21.10 -14.55
N SER A 184 -9.05 -20.53 -14.09
CA SER A 184 -7.87 -21.30 -13.65
C SER A 184 -7.28 -20.66 -12.38
N PRO A 185 -7.43 -21.27 -11.19
CA PRO A 185 -7.08 -20.59 -9.93
C PRO A 185 -5.57 -20.42 -9.65
N TRP A 186 -4.68 -20.88 -10.55
CA TRP A 186 -3.31 -21.23 -10.16
C TRP A 186 -2.19 -20.78 -11.11
N ARG A 187 -2.43 -19.78 -11.97
CA ARG A 187 -1.35 -19.21 -12.77
C ARG A 187 -1.14 -17.77 -12.37
N ALA A 188 0.07 -17.53 -11.88
CA ALA A 188 0.57 -16.23 -11.53
C ALA A 188 0.86 -15.46 -12.82
N ASP A 189 0.09 -14.40 -13.10
CA ASP A 189 0.62 -13.37 -13.99
C ASP A 189 1.41 -12.38 -13.15
N TYR A 190 2.71 -12.29 -13.46
CA TYR A 190 3.60 -11.30 -12.89
C TYR A 190 3.20 -9.95 -13.47
N ALA A 191 3.61 -8.83 -12.84
CA ALA A 191 3.54 -7.52 -13.49
C ALA A 191 4.03 -7.68 -14.94
N SER A 192 3.11 -7.52 -15.90
CA SER A 192 3.11 -8.13 -17.25
C SER A 192 4.26 -7.69 -18.17
N LEU A 193 5.20 -6.91 -17.65
CA LEU A 193 6.37 -6.45 -18.39
C LEU A 193 7.56 -7.32 -18.02
N ALA A 194 8.17 -7.91 -19.05
CA ALA A 194 9.45 -8.58 -18.97
C ALA A 194 10.43 -7.70 -18.18
N GLY A 195 10.92 -8.23 -17.05
CA GLY A 195 11.81 -7.50 -16.16
C GLY A 195 11.12 -6.66 -15.09
N LYS A 196 10.03 -7.09 -14.46
CA LYS A 196 9.53 -6.49 -13.20
C LYS A 196 9.49 -7.54 -12.08
N LYS A 197 10.22 -7.29 -10.98
CA LYS A 197 10.57 -8.25 -9.90
C LYS A 197 9.76 -8.12 -8.61
N GLY A 198 8.75 -7.26 -8.58
CA GLY A 198 8.12 -6.84 -7.32
C GLY A 198 8.83 -5.63 -6.72
N TYR A 199 8.36 -5.24 -5.53
CA TYR A 199 8.69 -3.98 -4.89
C TYR A 199 9.41 -4.25 -3.56
N LEU A 200 10.61 -3.69 -3.41
CA LEU A 200 11.35 -3.76 -2.15
C LEU A 200 11.04 -2.49 -1.36
N LEU A 201 10.28 -2.61 -0.26
CA LEU A 201 9.93 -1.48 0.58
C LEU A 201 10.88 -1.38 1.76
N LYS A 202 11.59 -0.26 1.89
CA LYS A 202 12.32 0.06 3.11
C LYS A 202 11.35 0.53 4.18
N LEU A 203 11.30 -0.19 5.30
CA LEU A 203 10.44 0.16 6.42
C LEU A 203 10.99 1.41 7.12
N THR A 204 10.06 2.29 7.47
CA THR A 204 10.32 3.41 8.36
C THR A 204 10.56 2.84 9.77
N ASP A 205 11.79 2.98 10.28
CA ASP A 205 12.25 2.37 11.53
C ASP A 205 11.34 2.71 12.73
N LEU A 206 10.91 1.68 13.47
CA LEU A 206 10.14 1.82 14.72
C LEU A 206 11.01 2.21 15.93
N THR A 207 12.35 2.19 15.78
CA THR A 207 13.32 2.40 16.87
C THR A 207 14.34 3.50 16.62
N ASP A 208 14.17 4.34 15.60
CA ASP A 208 15.14 5.39 15.28
C ASP A 208 14.93 6.66 16.12
N ILE A 209 15.01 6.52 17.44
CA ILE A 209 15.26 7.62 18.37
C ILE A 209 16.79 7.81 18.57
N SER A 210 17.64 7.05 17.89
CA SER A 210 19.09 7.21 18.05
C SER A 210 19.96 6.72 16.89
N GLU A 211 19.79 7.21 15.66
CA GLU A 211 20.94 7.52 14.81
C GLU A 211 20.64 8.57 13.74
N LYS A 212 20.93 9.84 14.10
CA LYS A 212 21.12 10.99 13.20
C LYS A 212 20.04 11.23 12.14
N ILE A 213 19.21 12.22 12.46
CA ILE A 213 18.52 13.15 11.56
C ILE A 213 19.40 13.48 10.34
N ASN A 214 19.27 12.65 9.32
CA ASN A 214 19.33 13.05 7.93
C ASN A 214 18.03 12.51 7.33
N SER A 215 16.90 12.97 7.87
CA SER A 215 15.69 13.14 7.06
C SER A 215 16.18 13.85 5.82
N LYS A 216 16.18 13.18 4.67
CA LYS A 216 16.57 13.81 3.41
C LYS A 216 15.67 15.02 3.29
N ILE A 217 16.22 16.21 3.56
CA ILE A 217 15.45 17.44 3.61
C ILE A 217 14.77 17.53 2.24
N PRO A 218 13.43 17.61 2.20
CA PRO A 218 12.71 17.73 0.93
C PRO A 218 13.35 18.82 0.09
N SER A 219 13.55 18.60 -1.21
CA SER A 219 14.06 19.66 -2.09
C SER A 219 13.05 20.78 -2.27
N ASP A 220 11.76 20.44 -2.14
CA ASP A 220 10.65 21.30 -2.51
C ASP A 220 9.57 21.29 -1.42
N PHE A 221 8.80 22.38 -1.38
CA PHE A 221 7.57 22.43 -0.61
C PHE A 221 6.52 21.51 -1.24
N LYS A 222 5.74 20.79 -0.42
CA LYS A 222 4.66 19.93 -0.91
C LYS A 222 3.50 19.87 0.07
N LEU A 223 2.26 19.93 -0.43
CA LEU A 223 1.07 19.52 0.30
C LEU A 223 0.49 18.27 -0.35
N SER A 224 0.48 17.16 0.39
CA SER A 224 -0.09 15.90 -0.08
C SER A 224 -1.60 15.90 0.02
N GLN A 225 -2.25 15.05 -0.77
CA GLN A 225 -3.67 14.75 -0.59
C GLN A 225 -3.90 14.15 0.79
N ASN A 226 -4.99 14.55 1.46
CA ASN A 226 -5.33 14.02 2.76
C ASN A 226 -5.68 12.52 2.63
N TYR A 227 -5.35 11.71 3.64
CA TYR A 227 -5.66 10.29 3.65
C TYR A 227 -6.19 9.85 5.02
N PRO A 228 -7.30 9.08 5.07
CA PRO A 228 -8.14 8.68 3.94
C PRO A 228 -8.86 9.87 3.28
N ASN A 229 -9.32 9.72 2.03
CA ASN A 229 -10.22 10.66 1.34
C ASN A 229 -11.03 9.91 0.27
N PRO A 230 -12.37 9.76 0.41
CA PRO A 230 -13.22 10.38 1.42
C PRO A 230 -12.91 9.92 2.85
N PHE A 231 -13.19 10.75 3.85
CA PHE A 231 -12.84 10.47 5.25
C PHE A 231 -14.06 10.50 6.18
N ASN A 232 -14.02 9.74 7.28
CA ASN A 232 -15.07 9.70 8.31
C ASN A 232 -14.49 9.43 9.71
N PRO A 233 -14.62 10.36 10.67
CA PRO A 233 -14.62 11.82 10.53
C PRO A 233 -13.20 12.39 10.61
N THR A 234 -12.16 11.54 10.67
CA THR A 234 -10.75 11.96 10.82
C THR A 234 -9.93 11.66 9.57
N THR A 235 -8.94 12.50 9.28
CA THR A 235 -7.98 12.33 8.16
C THR A 235 -6.64 12.95 8.52
N LYS A 236 -5.55 12.50 7.90
CA LYS A 236 -4.21 13.09 8.06
C LYS A 236 -3.87 13.94 6.83
N ILE A 237 -3.26 15.09 7.06
CA ILE A 237 -2.73 16.00 6.02
C ILE A 237 -1.21 16.04 6.16
N ASN A 238 -0.52 15.53 5.15
CA ASN A 238 0.95 15.48 5.11
C ASN A 238 1.51 16.64 4.28
N PHE A 239 2.61 17.24 4.73
CA PHE A 239 3.30 18.31 4.02
C PHE A 239 4.82 18.24 4.20
N ALA A 240 5.56 18.81 3.26
CA ALA A 240 7.01 18.79 3.22
C ALA A 240 7.56 20.22 3.14
N LEU A 241 8.65 20.49 3.87
CA LEU A 241 9.32 21.79 3.93
C LEU A 241 10.83 21.62 3.62
N PRO A 242 11.38 22.35 2.64
CA PRO A 242 12.80 22.33 2.32
C PRO A 242 13.66 23.15 3.31
N SER A 243 13.03 24.03 4.09
CA SER A 243 13.67 24.86 5.10
C SER A 243 12.71 25.09 6.26
N GLU A 244 13.22 25.56 7.40
CA GLU A 244 12.36 26.07 8.47
C GLU A 244 11.45 27.17 7.93
N ASN A 245 10.16 27.12 8.29
CA ASN A 245 9.19 28.11 7.86
C ASN A 245 8.02 28.24 8.83
N TYR A 246 7.37 29.40 8.83
CA TYR A 246 6.10 29.57 9.53
C TYR A 246 5.00 28.94 8.67
N VAL A 247 4.35 27.89 9.21
CA VAL A 247 3.32 27.13 8.52
C VAL A 247 1.95 27.46 9.08
N LYS A 248 1.03 27.76 8.17
CA LYS A 248 -0.40 27.92 8.46
C LYS A 248 -1.20 26.95 7.61
N ILE A 249 -1.88 26.01 8.24
CA ILE A 249 -2.80 25.07 7.58
C ILE A 249 -4.22 25.36 8.05
N LYS A 250 -5.10 25.61 7.10
CA LYS A 250 -6.50 26.00 7.34
C LYS A 250 -7.45 25.13 6.53
N VAL A 251 -8.64 24.93 7.06
CA VAL A 251 -9.74 24.23 6.40
C VAL A 251 -10.89 25.19 6.14
N PHE A 252 -11.47 25.10 4.95
CA PHE A 252 -12.58 25.92 4.48
C PHE A 252 -13.72 25.06 3.96
N ASN A 253 -14.95 25.54 4.12
CA ASN A 253 -16.09 24.97 3.42
C ASN A 253 -16.22 25.52 1.99
N VAL A 254 -17.21 25.04 1.22
CA VAL A 254 -17.47 25.48 -0.17
C VAL A 254 -17.79 26.97 -0.33
N LEU A 255 -18.15 27.67 0.75
CA LEU A 255 -18.41 29.11 0.75
C LEU A 255 -17.13 29.92 1.06
N GLY A 256 -15.98 29.26 1.21
CA GLY A 256 -14.72 29.89 1.60
C GLY A 256 -14.66 30.28 3.09
N LYS A 257 -15.62 29.84 3.92
CA LYS A 257 -15.59 30.09 5.36
C LYS A 257 -14.57 29.15 6.00
N GLU A 258 -13.63 29.73 6.76
CA GLU A 258 -12.71 28.97 7.62
C GLU A 258 -13.50 28.21 8.69
N VAL A 259 -13.27 26.90 8.76
CA VAL A 259 -13.93 25.99 9.72
C VAL A 259 -12.95 25.37 10.72
N ALA A 260 -11.65 25.34 10.40
CA ALA A 260 -10.60 24.89 11.31
C ALA A 260 -9.23 25.48 10.95
N VAL A 261 -8.36 25.57 11.94
CA VAL A 261 -6.92 25.83 11.79
C VAL A 261 -6.18 24.62 12.36
N LEU A 262 -5.41 23.93 11.52
CA LEU A 262 -4.71 22.69 11.88
C LEU A 262 -3.26 22.92 12.26
N ALA A 263 -2.64 23.97 11.70
CA ALA A 263 -1.28 24.39 12.03
C ALA A 263 -1.20 25.92 11.98
N ASN A 264 -0.43 26.52 12.89
CA ASN A 264 -0.18 27.97 12.92
C ASN A 264 1.08 28.29 13.74
N SER A 265 2.21 27.69 13.37
CA SER A 265 3.47 27.79 14.10
C SER A 265 4.68 27.62 13.17
N VAL A 266 5.87 27.83 13.71
CA VAL A 266 7.13 27.53 13.00
C VAL A 266 7.34 26.01 12.98
N TYR A 267 7.69 25.47 11.83
CA TYR A 267 8.10 24.08 11.62
C TYR A 267 9.50 24.06 11.02
N SER A 268 10.33 23.11 11.46
CA SER A 268 11.66 22.88 10.89
C SER A 268 11.58 22.29 9.47
N ALA A 269 12.70 22.31 8.75
CA ALA A 269 12.82 21.58 7.48
C ALA A 269 12.53 20.08 7.71
N GLY A 270 11.76 19.45 6.81
CA GLY A 270 11.38 18.04 6.94
C GLY A 270 9.96 17.74 6.45
N ASN A 271 9.55 16.49 6.66
CA ASN A 271 8.18 16.04 6.41
C ASN A 271 7.38 16.11 7.71
N HIS A 272 6.14 16.55 7.61
CA HIS A 272 5.25 16.80 8.74
C HIS A 272 3.84 16.27 8.45
N SER A 273 3.07 16.03 9.51
CA SER A 273 1.69 15.56 9.42
C SER A 273 0.82 16.29 10.45
N VAL A 274 -0.41 16.64 10.08
CA VAL A 274 -1.44 17.16 10.99
C VAL A 274 -2.73 16.37 10.82
N GLU A 275 -3.39 16.06 11.93
CA GLU A 275 -4.68 15.39 11.95
C GLU A 275 -5.81 16.42 11.88
N PHE A 276 -6.86 16.07 11.14
CA PHE A 276 -8.10 16.82 11.09
C PHE A 276 -9.27 15.97 11.58
N ASP A 277 -9.87 16.35 12.72
CA ASP A 277 -11.12 15.78 13.22
C ASP A 277 -12.31 16.68 12.82
N ALA A 278 -13.19 16.15 11.97
CA ALA A 278 -14.35 16.84 11.43
C ALA A 278 -15.69 16.38 12.04
N LYS A 279 -15.70 15.76 13.23
CA LYS A 279 -16.94 15.29 13.89
C LYS A 279 -18.03 16.36 13.98
N ALA A 280 -17.64 17.61 14.21
CA ALA A 280 -18.55 18.75 14.34
C ALA A 280 -19.05 19.33 13.00
N LEU A 281 -18.55 18.86 11.86
CA LEU A 281 -18.86 19.38 10.54
C LEU A 281 -19.86 18.51 9.79
N SER A 282 -20.59 19.07 8.82
CA SER A 282 -21.54 18.32 7.99
C SER A 282 -20.82 17.57 6.86
N THR A 283 -21.35 16.42 6.44
CA THR A 283 -20.95 15.75 5.18
C THR A 283 -20.87 16.74 4.04
N GLY A 284 -19.80 16.69 3.25
CA GLY A 284 -19.62 17.62 2.15
C GLY A 284 -18.18 17.82 1.72
N ILE A 285 -18.00 18.70 0.74
CA ILE A 285 -16.69 19.07 0.22
C ILE A 285 -16.08 20.16 1.11
N TYR A 286 -14.82 19.96 1.44
CA TYR A 286 -13.98 20.93 2.13
C TYR A 286 -12.69 21.15 1.34
N PHE A 287 -12.07 22.29 1.58
CA PHE A 287 -10.76 22.62 1.03
C PHE A 287 -9.81 22.84 2.19
N TYR A 288 -8.56 22.45 2.03
CA TYR A 288 -7.52 22.81 2.97
C TYR A 288 -6.35 23.43 2.23
N SER A 289 -5.76 24.44 2.86
CA SER A 289 -4.62 25.17 2.30
C SER A 289 -3.43 25.10 3.23
N ILE A 290 -2.23 25.15 2.66
CA ILE A 290 -1.00 25.46 3.38
C ILE A 290 -0.45 26.79 2.89
N GLU A 291 0.08 27.58 3.82
CA GLU A 291 0.92 28.74 3.58
C GLU A 291 2.25 28.54 4.32
N ALA A 292 3.35 28.57 3.59
CA ALA A 292 4.72 28.42 4.13
C ALA A 292 5.69 29.33 3.34
N GLY A 293 5.93 30.54 3.84
CA GLY A 293 6.68 31.56 3.11
C GLY A 293 5.98 31.95 1.81
N ASN A 294 6.62 31.75 0.67
CA ASN A 294 6.02 32.01 -0.66
C ASN A 294 5.25 30.81 -1.22
N PHE A 295 5.27 29.66 -0.54
CA PHE A 295 4.55 28.47 -0.99
C PHE A 295 3.10 28.52 -0.51
N MET A 296 2.19 28.35 -1.46
CA MET A 296 0.76 28.21 -1.21
C MET A 296 0.22 27.07 -2.07
N GLN A 297 -0.47 26.12 -1.44
CA GLN A 297 -1.16 25.05 -2.14
C GLN A 297 -2.52 24.80 -1.48
N VAL A 298 -3.52 24.45 -2.28
CA VAL A 298 -4.88 24.13 -1.83
C VAL A 298 -5.27 22.78 -2.41
N ASN A 299 -5.80 21.90 -1.56
CA ASN A 299 -6.32 20.60 -1.95
C ASN A 299 -7.78 20.44 -1.48
N LYS A 300 -8.51 19.51 -2.12
CA LYS A 300 -9.92 19.23 -1.85
C LYS A 300 -10.07 17.91 -1.09
N MET A 301 -10.94 17.89 -0.09
CA MET A 301 -11.30 16.69 0.66
C MET A 301 -12.82 16.49 0.74
N LEU A 302 -13.26 15.24 0.81
CA LEU A 302 -14.66 14.85 0.95
C LEU A 302 -14.89 14.20 2.32
N LEU A 303 -15.68 14.87 3.17
CA LEU A 303 -16.13 14.30 4.45
C LEU A 303 -17.41 13.49 4.22
N LEU A 304 -17.41 12.23 4.65
CA LEU A 304 -18.58 11.36 4.72
C LEU A 304 -18.92 11.10 6.20
N LYS A 305 -20.21 11.13 6.54
CA LYS A 305 -20.74 10.69 7.83
C LYS A 305 -21.62 9.48 7.62
#